data_AF-A0A6A1Q100-F1
#
_entry.id   AF-A0A6A1Q100-F1
#
_cell.length_a   1.000
_cell.length_b   1.000
_cell.length_c   1.000
_cell.angle_alpha   90.00
_cell.angle_beta   90.00
_cell.angle_gamma   90.00
#
_symmetry.space_group_name_H-M   'P 1'
#
loop_
_entity.id
_entity.type
_entity.pdbx_description
1 polymer ?
#
loop_
_entity_poly.entity_id
_entity_poly.type
_entity_poly.pdbx_seq_one_letter_code
_entity_poly.pdbx_strand_id
1 'polypeptide(L)'
;MAQADIALIGLAVMGQNLILNMNDHGLVVCAFNSIVSKVDDFLANEVKGTKVVGAHSLEEMVSKLKKPWQIILLVKTLLAVDFIEKLVPLLDTGDIIINGGNSKYRDTTRQC
;
A
#
# COMPACT_ATOMS: atom_id res chain seq x y z
N MET A 1 -3.89 -3.38 16.57
CA MET A 1 -5.25 -3.80 16.20
C MET A 1 -5.46 -3.42 14.74
N ALA A 2 -6.04 -4.30 13.92
CA ALA A 2 -6.31 -4.02 12.52
C ALA A 2 -7.28 -2.83 12.40
N GLN A 3 -6.84 -1.75 11.74
CA GLN A 3 -7.58 -0.50 11.65
C GLN A 3 -7.79 -0.07 10.20
N ALA A 4 -6.87 -0.43 9.31
CA ALA A 4 -6.91 -0.05 7.90
C ALA A 4 -7.72 -1.05 7.05
N ASP A 5 -8.50 -0.51 6.14
CA ASP A 5 -9.30 -1.25 5.16
C ASP A 5 -8.43 -1.66 3.95
N ILE A 6 -7.42 -0.86 3.61
CA ILE A 6 -6.55 -1.07 2.44
C ILE A 6 -5.15 -0.52 2.69
N ALA A 7 -4.13 -1.15 2.13
CA ALA A 7 -2.76 -0.63 2.11
C ALA A 7 -2.39 -0.08 0.75
N LEU A 8 -1.56 0.96 0.73
CA LEU A 8 -0.97 1.50 -0.48
C LEU A 8 0.55 1.61 -0.32
N ILE A 9 1.27 0.92 -1.20
CA ILE A 9 2.73 0.96 -1.31
C ILE A 9 3.11 1.93 -2.42
N GLY A 10 3.82 3.00 -2.04
CA GLY A 10 4.36 3.99 -2.98
C GLY A 10 3.76 5.38 -2.77
N LEU A 11 4.48 6.24 -2.05
CA LEU A 11 4.06 7.62 -1.73
C LEU A 11 4.64 8.65 -2.71
N ALA A 12 4.57 8.37 -4.01
CA ALA A 12 4.72 9.41 -5.03
C ALA A 12 3.43 10.22 -5.15
N VAL A 13 3.44 11.30 -5.95
CA VAL A 13 2.27 12.19 -6.14
C VAL A 13 0.98 11.44 -6.46
N MET A 14 1.05 10.43 -7.34
CA MET A 14 -0.13 9.60 -7.67
C MET A 14 -0.64 8.80 -6.47
N GLY A 15 0.27 8.18 -5.70
CA GLY A 15 -0.09 7.39 -4.53
C GLY A 15 -0.68 8.25 -3.41
N GLN A 16 -0.08 9.41 -3.15
CA GLN A 16 -0.58 10.38 -2.17
C GLN A 16 -2.02 10.82 -2.50
N ASN A 17 -2.26 11.21 -3.76
CA ASN A 17 -3.60 11.60 -4.22
C ASN A 17 -4.62 10.45 -4.13
N LEU A 18 -4.21 9.21 -4.42
CA LEU A 18 -5.12 8.07 -4.30
C LEU A 18 -5.46 7.79 -2.83
N ILE A 19 -4.50 7.93 -1.91
CA ILE A 19 -4.76 7.82 -0.46
C ILE A 19 -5.75 8.88 -0.01
N LEU A 20 -5.52 10.15 -0.39
CA LEU A 20 -6.43 11.25 -0.06
C LEU A 20 -7.85 10.98 -0.58
N ASN A 21 -7.97 10.56 -1.84
CA ASN A 21 -9.25 10.21 -2.43
C ASN A 21 -9.97 9.08 -1.68
N MET A 22 -9.26 8.00 -1.32
CA MET A 22 -9.85 6.89 -0.55
C MET A 22 -10.27 7.34 0.85
N ASN A 23 -9.47 8.17 1.52
CA ASN A 23 -9.79 8.72 2.82
C ASN A 23 -11.04 9.63 2.78
N ASP A 24 -11.20 10.43 1.72
CA ASP A 24 -12.40 11.27 1.51
C ASP A 24 -13.68 10.43 1.35
N HIS A 25 -13.55 9.20 0.82
CA HIS A 25 -14.64 8.23 0.72
C HIS A 25 -14.83 7.38 1.99
N GLY A 26 -14.13 7.73 3.08
CA GLY A 26 -14.31 7.13 4.39
C GLY A 26 -13.52 5.84 4.63
N LEU A 27 -12.62 5.45 3.72
CA LEU A 27 -11.73 4.30 3.90
C LEU A 27 -10.54 4.68 4.77
N VAL A 28 -10.13 3.76 5.64
CA VAL A 28 -8.90 3.89 6.43
C VAL A 28 -7.76 3.27 5.62
N VAL A 29 -6.82 4.10 5.16
CA VAL A 29 -5.71 3.64 4.33
C VAL A 29 -4.44 3.50 5.16
N CYS A 30 -3.71 2.40 4.96
CA CYS A 30 -2.35 2.21 5.46
C CYS A 30 -1.32 2.64 4.40
N ALA A 31 -0.61 3.72 4.67
CA ALA A 31 0.44 4.27 3.82
C ALA A 31 1.80 3.58 4.11
N PHE A 32 2.45 3.06 3.08
CA PHE A 32 3.79 2.49 3.19
C PHE A 32 4.70 2.92 2.04
N ASN A 33 6.00 3.09 2.33
CA ASN A 33 7.03 3.39 1.35
C ASN A 33 8.40 2.90 1.84
N SER A 34 9.30 2.49 0.94
CA SER A 34 10.64 2.00 1.31
C SER A 34 11.49 3.01 2.08
N ILE A 35 11.26 4.30 1.83
CA ILE A 35 11.88 5.38 2.60
C ILE A 35 10.89 5.78 3.68
N VAL A 36 11.16 5.33 4.91
CA VAL A 36 10.31 5.49 6.08
C VAL A 36 10.00 6.96 6.39
N SER A 37 10.99 7.84 6.25
CA SER A 37 10.80 9.29 6.50
C SER A 37 9.70 9.90 5.63
N LYS A 38 9.48 9.40 4.41
CA LYS A 38 8.38 9.88 3.55
C LYS A 38 7.00 9.52 4.09
N VAL A 39 6.89 8.42 4.85
CA VAL A 39 5.65 8.04 5.52
C VAL A 39 5.37 9.02 6.63
N ASP A 40 6.37 9.30 7.47
CA ASP A 40 6.24 10.25 8.58
C ASP A 40 5.93 11.67 8.09
N ASP A 41 6.63 12.13 7.04
CA ASP A 41 6.39 13.42 6.41
C ASP A 41 4.97 13.51 5.84
N PHE A 42 4.48 12.45 5.20
CA PHE A 42 3.14 12.41 4.63
C PHE A 42 2.07 12.49 5.73
N LEU A 43 2.23 11.72 6.81
CA LEU A 43 1.33 11.73 7.96
C LEU A 43 1.31 13.07 8.71
N ALA A 44 2.47 13.70 8.85
CA ALA A 44 2.61 14.98 9.54
C ALA A 44 2.08 16.17 8.75
N ASN A 45 1.95 16.03 7.42
CA ASN A 45 1.55 17.09 6.51
C ASN A 45 0.22 16.78 5.81
N GLU A 46 0.27 16.13 4.63
CA GLU A 46 -0.89 16.06 3.72
C GLU A 46 -2.11 15.35 4.30
N VAL A 47 -1.91 14.32 5.11
CA VAL A 47 -2.99 13.55 5.71
C VAL A 47 -3.14 13.81 7.21
N LYS A 48 -2.59 14.94 7.70
CA LYS A 48 -2.67 15.31 9.11
C LYS A 48 -4.13 15.48 9.55
N GLY A 49 -4.50 14.78 10.62
CA GLY A 49 -5.87 14.83 11.17
C GLY A 49 -6.89 13.98 10.40
N THR A 50 -6.44 13.20 9.42
CA THR A 50 -7.27 12.20 8.74
C THR A 50 -7.22 10.85 9.45
N LYS A 51 -7.88 9.82 8.88
CA LYS A 51 -7.84 8.46 9.41
C LYS A 51 -6.68 7.63 8.86
N VAL A 52 -5.87 8.19 7.96
CA VAL A 52 -4.73 7.48 7.34
C VAL A 52 -3.72 7.08 8.41
N VAL A 53 -3.23 5.84 8.33
CA VAL A 53 -2.19 5.32 9.21
C VAL A 53 -0.95 5.01 8.40
N GLY A 54 0.24 5.24 8.95
CA GLY A 54 1.50 4.84 8.30
C GLY A 54 2.01 3.52 8.84
N ALA A 55 2.88 2.86 8.07
CA ALA A 55 3.68 1.73 8.53
C ALA A 55 5.15 1.96 8.18
N HIS A 56 6.05 1.43 9.01
CA HIS A 56 7.50 1.54 8.85
C HIS A 56 8.13 0.24 8.36
N SER A 57 7.39 -0.88 8.36
CA SER A 57 7.77 -2.15 7.75
C SER A 57 6.60 -2.83 7.04
N LEU A 58 6.88 -3.83 6.20
CA LEU A 58 5.84 -4.60 5.50
C LEU A 58 5.02 -5.44 6.49
N GLU A 59 5.67 -6.02 7.50
CA GLU A 59 5.04 -6.79 8.57
C GLU A 59 4.12 -5.89 9.39
N GLU A 60 4.57 -4.67 9.72
CA GLU A 60 3.76 -3.70 10.42
C GLU A 60 2.55 -3.28 9.57
N MET A 61 2.75 -3.03 8.27
CA MET A 61 1.68 -2.71 7.33
C MET A 61 0.62 -3.82 7.31
N VAL A 62 1.03 -5.08 7.14
CA VAL A 62 0.13 -6.24 7.12
C VAL A 62 -0.61 -6.38 8.45
N SER A 63 0.06 -6.17 9.59
CA SER A 63 -0.56 -6.24 10.92
C SER A 63 -1.67 -5.19 11.15
N LYS A 64 -1.65 -4.10 10.39
CA LYS A 64 -2.62 -2.99 10.47
C LYS A 64 -3.84 -3.21 9.59
N LEU A 65 -3.83 -4.18 8.67
CA LEU A 65 -4.90 -4.44 7.71
C LEU A 65 -5.99 -5.38 8.24
N LYS A 66 -7.23 -5.05 7.91
CA LYS A 66 -8.39 -5.93 8.08
C LYS A 66 -8.40 -7.00 6.99
N LYS A 67 -8.80 -8.23 7.34
CA LYS A 67 -8.92 -9.33 6.38
C LYS A 67 -10.24 -9.26 5.58
N PRO A 68 -10.27 -9.71 4.32
CA PRO A 68 -9.12 -10.12 3.51
C PRO A 68 -8.23 -8.92 3.17
N TRP A 69 -6.91 -9.10 3.20
CA TRP A 69 -5.97 -8.00 3.00
C TRP A 69 -6.02 -7.50 1.56
N GLN A 70 -6.04 -6.18 1.40
CA GLN A 70 -6.02 -5.52 0.10
C GLN A 70 -4.82 -4.59 0.05
N ILE A 71 -3.93 -4.80 -0.92
CA ILE A 71 -2.67 -4.06 -1.05
C ILE A 71 -2.54 -3.51 -2.47
N ILE A 72 -2.50 -2.18 -2.60
CA ILE A 72 -2.26 -1.48 -3.87
C ILE A 72 -0.76 -1.19 -4.00
N LEU A 73 -0.17 -1.61 -5.12
CA LEU A 73 1.20 -1.29 -5.51
C LEU A 73 1.20 -0.15 -6.54
N LEU A 74 1.72 1.02 -6.15
CA LEU A 74 1.98 2.16 -7.03
C LEU A 74 3.47 2.48 -7.04
N VAL A 75 4.26 1.53 -7.53
CA VAL A 75 5.71 1.62 -7.63
C VAL A 75 6.18 1.40 -9.07
N LYS A 76 7.46 1.67 -9.34
CA LYS A 76 8.08 1.32 -10.63
C LYS A 76 7.99 -0.19 -10.85
N THR A 77 7.77 -0.62 -12.09
CA THR A 77 7.56 -2.03 -12.46
C THR A 77 8.60 -3.00 -11.91
N LEU A 78 9.89 -2.65 -11.96
CA LEU A 78 10.96 -3.51 -11.41
C LEU A 78 10.82 -3.72 -9.90
N LEU A 79 10.40 -2.68 -9.17
CA LEU A 79 10.21 -2.76 -7.72
C LEU A 79 8.93 -3.51 -7.35
N ALA A 80 7.91 -3.50 -8.23
CA ALA A 80 6.65 -4.20 -7.97
C ALA A 80 6.88 -5.70 -7.78
N VAL A 81 7.76 -6.30 -8.60
CA VAL A 81 8.12 -7.72 -8.48
C VAL A 81 8.77 -8.01 -7.13
N ASP A 82 9.77 -7.21 -6.74
CA ASP A 82 10.46 -7.37 -5.46
C ASP A 82 9.50 -7.24 -4.26
N PHE A 83 8.49 -6.37 -4.36
CA PHE A 83 7.48 -6.23 -3.32
C PHE A 83 6.53 -7.42 -3.26
N ILE A 84 6.10 -7.95 -4.40
CA ILE A 84 5.25 -9.14 -4.45
C ILE A 84 5.98 -10.32 -3.80
N GLU A 85 7.25 -10.56 -4.14
CA GLU A 85 8.04 -11.64 -3.54
C GLU A 85 8.17 -11.52 -2.02
N LYS A 86 8.27 -10.29 -1.49
CA LYS A 86 8.32 -10.03 -0.04
C LYS A 86 6.95 -10.13 0.64
N LEU A 87 5.87 -9.83 -0.08
CA LEU A 87 4.51 -9.88 0.46
C LEU A 87 3.96 -11.30 0.50
N VAL A 88 4.21 -12.11 -0.54
CA VAL A 88 3.73 -13.50 -0.62
C VAL A 88 3.90 -14.32 0.67
N PRO A 89 5.08 -14.34 1.35
CA PRO A 89 5.24 -15.10 2.59
C PRO A 89 4.46 -14.53 3.78
N LEU A 90 4.00 -13.28 3.69
CA LEU A 90 3.20 -12.61 4.71
C LEU A 90 1.69 -12.74 4.47
N LEU A 91 1.25 -13.12 3.27
CA LEU A 91 -0.16 -13.18 2.86
C LEU A 91 -0.80 -14.54 3.13
N ASP A 92 -2.10 -14.54 3.38
CA ASP A 92 -2.95 -15.73 3.46
C ASP A 92 -3.73 -15.94 2.15
N THR A 93 -4.28 -17.14 1.98
CA THR A 93 -5.15 -17.44 0.85
C THR A 93 -6.40 -16.56 0.86
N GLY A 94 -6.66 -15.86 -0.24
CA GLY A 94 -7.81 -14.95 -0.40
C GLY A 94 -7.45 -13.47 -0.25
N ASP A 95 -6.21 -13.14 0.10
CA ASP A 95 -5.70 -11.77 0.07
C ASP A 95 -5.43 -11.30 -1.36
N ILE A 96 -5.50 -9.97 -1.56
CA ILE A 96 -5.53 -9.34 -2.88
C ILE A 96 -4.39 -8.34 -3.02
N ILE A 97 -3.55 -8.55 -4.03
CA ILE A 97 -2.56 -7.57 -4.50
C ILE A 97 -3.07 -6.91 -5.78
N ILE A 98 -3.09 -5.58 -5.79
CA ILE A 98 -3.52 -4.76 -6.93
C ILE A 98 -2.31 -4.00 -7.47
N ASN A 99 -1.80 -4.39 -8.64
CA ASN A 99 -0.72 -3.64 -9.31
C ASN A 99 -1.31 -2.48 -10.13
N GLY A 100 -1.28 -1.27 -9.56
CA GLY A 100 -1.77 -0.04 -10.20
C GLY A 100 -0.71 0.69 -11.02
N GLY A 101 0.52 0.18 -11.09
CA GLY A 101 1.61 0.79 -11.85
C GLY A 101 1.53 0.52 -13.36
N ASN A 102 2.36 1.23 -14.13
CA ASN A 102 2.46 1.08 -15.59
C ASN A 102 3.27 -0.16 -16.00
N SER A 103 2.92 -1.33 -15.47
CA SER A 103 3.58 -2.61 -15.79
C SER A 103 3.12 -3.12 -17.16
N LYS A 104 4.00 -3.82 -17.89
CA LYS A 104 3.61 -4.47 -19.14
C LYS A 104 2.67 -5.64 -18.82
N TYR A 105 1.60 -5.81 -19.59
CA TYR A 105 0.60 -6.86 -19.33
C TYR A 105 1.19 -8.28 -19.22
N ARG A 106 2.30 -8.56 -19.93
CA ARG A 106 3.00 -9.85 -19.86
C ARG A 106 3.62 -10.12 -18.49
N ASP A 107 4.11 -9.07 -17.83
CA ASP A 107 4.66 -9.16 -16.48
C ASP A 107 3.53 -9.43 -15.48
N THR A 108 2.39 -8.77 -15.64
CA THR A 108 1.18 -9.03 -14.84
C THR A 108 0.68 -10.46 -15.02
N THR A 109 0.61 -10.96 -16.26
CA THR A 109 0.13 -12.33 -16.55
C THR A 109 1.03 -13.41 -15.93
N ARG A 110 2.32 -13.14 -15.75
CA ARG A 110 3.26 -14.06 -15.09
C ARG A 110 3.08 -14.12 -13.56
N GLN A 111 2.45 -13.11 -12.97
CA GLN A 111 2.30 -12.93 -11.52
C GLN A 111 0.94 -13.40 -10.98
N CYS A 112 -0.02 -13.66 -11.88
CA CYS A 112 -1.31 -14.27 -11.56
C CYS A 112 -1.22 -15.80 -11.63
#